data_AF-A0A845FZD3-F1
#
_entry.id   AF-A0A845FZD3-F1
#
_cell.length_a   1.000
_cell.length_b   1.000
_cell.length_c   1.000
_cell.angle_alpha   90.00
_cell.angle_beta   90.00
_cell.angle_gamma   90.00
#
_symmetry.space_group_name_H-M   'P 1'
#
loop_
_entity.id
_entity.type
_entity.pdbx_description
1 polymer ?
#
loop_
_entity_poly.entity_id
_entity_poly.type
_entity_poly.pdbx_seq_one_letter_code
_entity_poly.pdbx_strand_id
1 'polypeptide(L)'
;MTVKRVALALWIFCCAQVALADELRIPVPGEGWMLKLDAPAMSEVAAAREGHVYSGNAGKLNLSLHVSKPLCEGGDSDDNRYKCFVKKMRSFPYIVSNSVRANTVAGGVQVTYLIEVPVGERKVRAFNLYYLFVKNGKWADLHVSLVQPSKDELESVFKLIETVAVIDENPSL
;
A
#
# COMPACT_ATOMS: atom_id res chain seq x y z
N MET A 1 60.33 24.34 18.41
CA MET A 1 59.24 25.24 17.97
C MET A 1 59.37 25.35 16.45
N THR A 2 58.44 24.96 15.56
CA THR A 2 56.99 24.82 15.64
C THR A 2 56.49 23.97 14.43
N VAL A 3 55.74 22.91 14.73
CA VAL A 3 54.61 22.25 14.02
C VAL A 3 54.61 22.12 12.48
N LYS A 4 54.75 20.88 11.99
CA LYS A 4 54.28 20.45 10.65
C LYS A 4 52.75 20.32 10.67
N ARG A 5 52.06 21.07 9.81
CA ARG A 5 50.61 20.95 9.60
C ARG A 5 50.34 19.76 8.67
N VAL A 6 49.81 18.67 9.22
CA VAL A 6 49.23 17.57 8.45
C VAL A 6 47.77 17.93 8.19
N ALA A 7 47.46 18.29 6.94
CA ALA A 7 46.07 18.47 6.51
C ALA A 7 45.50 17.09 6.20
N LEU A 8 44.74 16.53 7.15
CA LEU A 8 43.96 15.32 6.95
C LEU A 8 42.64 15.72 6.27
N ALA A 9 42.56 15.56 4.95
CA ALA A 9 41.31 15.72 4.21
C ALA A 9 40.42 14.51 4.49
N LEU A 10 39.47 14.66 5.42
CA LEU A 10 38.41 13.69 5.68
C LEU A 10 37.43 13.71 4.49
N TRP A 11 37.59 12.77 3.57
CA TRP A 11 36.61 12.51 2.52
C TRP A 11 35.44 11.77 3.17
N ILE A 12 34.45 12.53 3.64
CA ILE A 12 33.17 11.97 4.11
C ILE A 12 32.43 11.51 2.85
N PHE A 13 32.58 10.22 2.56
CA PHE A 13 31.74 9.49 1.62
C PHE A 13 30.33 9.45 2.22
N CYS A 14 29.54 10.49 1.96
CA CYS A 14 28.10 10.46 2.18
C CYS A 14 27.53 9.47 1.16
N CYS A 15 27.62 8.18 1.46
CA CYS A 15 26.76 7.18 0.83
C CYS A 15 25.33 7.60 1.17
N ALA A 16 24.68 8.29 0.24
CA ALA A 16 23.24 8.32 0.19
C ALA A 16 22.80 6.86 0.12
N GLN A 17 22.36 6.31 1.25
CA GLN A 17 21.62 5.07 1.26
C GLN A 17 20.33 5.37 0.50
N VAL A 18 20.35 5.12 -0.80
CA VAL A 18 19.12 4.98 -1.57
C VAL A 18 18.40 3.86 -0.87
N ALA A 19 17.32 4.18 -0.17
CA ALA A 19 16.44 3.17 0.40
C ALA A 19 15.90 2.37 -0.79
N LEU A 20 16.50 1.21 -1.02
CA LEU A 20 16.07 0.31 -2.08
C LEU A 20 14.69 -0.21 -1.65
N ALA A 21 13.71 -0.06 -2.53
CA ALA A 21 12.46 -0.79 -2.38
C ALA A 21 12.79 -2.28 -2.56
N ASP A 22 12.45 -3.08 -1.56
CA ASP A 22 12.65 -4.52 -1.61
C ASP A 22 11.39 -5.17 -2.20
N GLU A 23 11.59 -6.26 -2.95
CA GLU A 23 10.49 -7.04 -3.48
C GLU A 23 9.71 -7.68 -2.30
N LEU A 24 8.47 -7.24 -2.11
CA LEU A 24 7.53 -7.83 -1.17
C LEU A 24 6.67 -8.86 -1.89
N ARG A 25 6.61 -10.06 -1.32
CA ARG A 25 5.72 -11.15 -1.78
C ARG A 25 4.71 -11.46 -0.70
N ILE A 26 3.43 -11.40 -1.06
CA ILE A 26 2.31 -11.65 -0.16
C ILE A 26 1.53 -12.85 -0.69
N PRO A 27 1.80 -14.08 -0.21
CA PRO A 27 1.05 -15.27 -0.60
C PRO A 27 -0.41 -15.16 -0.19
N VAL A 28 -1.31 -15.77 -0.95
CA VAL A 28 -2.72 -15.89 -0.56
C VAL A 28 -3.03 -17.34 -0.19
N PRO A 29 -3.17 -17.63 1.13
CA PRO A 29 -3.26 -19.00 1.61
C PRO A 29 -4.40 -19.81 0.95
N GLY A 30 -4.00 -20.88 0.24
CA GLY A 30 -4.93 -21.83 -0.37
C GLY A 30 -5.53 -21.39 -1.71
N GLU A 31 -5.06 -20.29 -2.30
CA GLU A 31 -5.57 -19.81 -3.60
C GLU A 31 -4.57 -20.02 -4.75
N GLY A 32 -3.33 -20.41 -4.47
CA GLY A 32 -2.32 -20.72 -5.49
C GLY A 32 -1.85 -19.51 -6.29
N TRP A 33 -1.95 -18.32 -5.71
CA TRP A 33 -1.44 -17.07 -6.28
C TRP A 33 -0.96 -16.14 -5.16
N MET A 34 -0.17 -15.14 -5.54
CA MET A 34 0.37 -14.14 -4.62
C MET A 34 0.41 -12.76 -5.26
N LEU A 35 0.55 -11.74 -4.41
CA LEU A 35 0.95 -10.42 -4.86
C LEU A 35 2.45 -10.26 -4.78
N LYS A 36 3.01 -9.63 -5.80
CA LYS A 36 4.38 -9.11 -5.83
C LYS A 36 4.31 -7.60 -6.01
N LEU A 37 5.13 -6.86 -5.27
CA LEU A 37 5.26 -5.42 -5.40
C LEU A 37 6.61 -4.95 -4.84
N ASP A 38 7.10 -3.82 -5.30
CA ASP A 38 8.28 -3.16 -4.74
C ASP A 38 7.82 -2.20 -3.63
N ALA A 39 8.18 -2.53 -2.40
CA ALA A 39 7.77 -1.76 -1.22
C ALA A 39 8.99 -1.30 -0.43
N PRO A 40 8.91 -0.17 0.31
CA PRO A 40 9.95 0.16 1.27
C PRO A 40 10.05 -0.93 2.33
N ALA A 41 11.12 -0.91 3.13
CA ALA A 41 11.25 -1.82 4.27
C ALA A 41 10.00 -1.74 5.17
N MET A 42 9.32 -2.88 5.29
CA MET A 42 8.11 -3.05 6.10
C MET A 42 8.22 -4.33 6.93
N SER A 43 7.59 -4.31 8.10
CA SER A 43 7.45 -5.48 8.97
C SER A 43 6.02 -5.99 8.88
N GLU A 44 5.84 -7.31 8.76
CA GLU A 44 4.53 -7.93 8.91
C GLU A 44 4.11 -7.82 10.38
N VAL A 45 2.94 -7.21 10.62
CA VAL A 45 2.39 -6.99 11.97
C VAL A 45 1.20 -7.91 12.27
N ALA A 46 0.55 -8.44 11.23
CA ALA A 46 -0.48 -9.45 11.37
C ALA A 46 -0.59 -10.29 10.08
N ALA A 47 -0.77 -11.60 10.25
CA ALA A 47 -1.04 -12.54 9.18
C ALA A 47 -2.24 -13.42 9.55
N ALA A 48 -3.21 -13.52 8.67
CA ALA A 48 -4.39 -14.36 8.82
C ALA A 48 -4.73 -15.01 7.47
N ARG A 49 -5.59 -16.03 7.50
CA ARG A 49 -6.04 -16.73 6.28
C ARG A 49 -6.64 -15.77 5.24
N GLU A 50 -7.34 -14.74 5.70
CA GLU A 50 -8.06 -13.78 4.85
C GLU A 50 -7.29 -12.48 4.63
N GLY A 51 -6.05 -12.37 5.11
CA GLY A 51 -5.25 -11.17 4.84
C GLY A 51 -3.96 -11.02 5.62
N HIS A 52 -3.11 -10.14 5.10
CA HIS A 52 -1.81 -9.78 5.65
C HIS A 52 -1.77 -8.28 5.90
N VAL A 53 -1.09 -7.86 6.98
CA VAL A 53 -0.91 -6.46 7.34
C VAL A 53 0.57 -6.22 7.61
N TYR A 54 1.10 -5.21 6.94
CA TYR A 54 2.48 -4.75 7.02
C TYR A 54 2.50 -3.29 7.47
N SER A 55 3.52 -2.93 8.25
CA SER A 55 3.73 -1.56 8.71
C SER A 55 5.18 -1.14 8.46
N GLY A 56 5.36 0.10 8.03
CA GLY A 56 6.67 0.68 7.74
C GLY A 56 6.71 2.17 8.04
N ASN A 57 7.86 2.80 7.80
CA ASN A 57 8.07 4.23 7.99
C ASN A 57 7.61 4.72 9.39
N ALA A 58 8.13 4.06 10.44
CA ALA A 58 7.77 4.31 11.84
C ALA A 58 6.25 4.26 12.13
N GLY A 59 5.52 3.41 11.43
CA GLY A 59 4.07 3.22 11.60
C GLY A 59 3.20 4.20 10.79
N LYS A 60 3.80 5.14 10.04
CA LYS A 60 3.06 6.05 9.16
C LYS A 60 2.47 5.33 7.96
N LEU A 61 3.21 4.39 7.39
CA LEU A 61 2.82 3.63 6.20
C LEU A 61 2.29 2.26 6.64
N ASN A 62 1.09 1.93 6.22
CA ASN A 62 0.50 0.62 6.43
C ASN A 62 0.05 0.05 5.09
N LEU A 63 0.32 -1.22 4.87
CA LEU A 63 -0.10 -1.96 3.69
C LEU A 63 -0.85 -3.20 4.17
N SER A 64 -2.03 -3.46 3.61
CA SER A 64 -2.77 -4.67 3.92
C SER A 64 -3.36 -5.27 2.66
N LEU A 65 -3.24 -6.59 2.52
CA LEU A 65 -3.99 -7.35 1.55
C LEU A 65 -5.12 -8.06 2.28
N HIS A 66 -6.36 -7.85 1.84
CA HIS A 66 -7.50 -8.65 2.27
C HIS A 66 -8.08 -9.42 1.09
N VAL A 67 -8.40 -10.69 1.31
CA VAL A 67 -8.99 -11.59 0.30
C VAL A 67 -10.21 -12.26 0.90
N SER A 68 -11.35 -12.12 0.21
CA SER A 68 -12.64 -12.61 0.70
C SER A 68 -13.50 -13.16 -0.45
N LYS A 69 -14.57 -13.85 -0.07
CA LYS A 69 -15.66 -14.14 -1.00
C LYS A 69 -16.41 -12.84 -1.32
N PRO A 70 -17.07 -12.73 -2.47
CA PRO A 70 -17.88 -11.57 -2.80
C PRO A 70 -18.89 -11.22 -1.70
N LEU A 71 -18.89 -9.94 -1.29
CA LEU A 71 -19.77 -9.42 -0.22
C LEU A 71 -21.04 -8.74 -0.76
N CYS A 72 -21.06 -8.40 -2.04
CA CYS A 72 -22.26 -7.90 -2.73
C CYS A 72 -22.57 -8.77 -3.95
N GLU A 73 -23.79 -8.64 -4.48
CA GLU A 73 -24.22 -9.29 -5.73
C GLU A 73 -23.32 -8.90 -6.93
N GLY A 74 -23.24 -9.79 -7.92
CA GLY A 74 -22.40 -9.59 -9.11
C GLY A 74 -20.91 -9.89 -8.88
N GLY A 75 -20.58 -10.84 -8.01
CA GLY A 75 -19.25 -11.05 -7.42
C GLY A 75 -18.07 -11.36 -8.35
N ASP A 76 -18.24 -11.39 -9.66
CA ASP A 76 -17.26 -11.83 -10.64
C ASP A 76 -16.58 -10.71 -11.44
N SER A 77 -16.91 -9.43 -11.20
CA SER A 77 -16.27 -8.31 -11.90
C SER A 77 -15.64 -7.27 -10.98
N ASP A 78 -14.56 -6.66 -11.45
CA ASP A 78 -13.88 -5.53 -10.77
C ASP A 78 -14.82 -4.33 -10.59
N ASP A 79 -15.72 -4.10 -11.54
CA ASP A 79 -16.74 -3.04 -11.45
C ASP A 79 -17.74 -3.29 -10.31
N ASN A 80 -18.21 -4.53 -10.15
CA ASN A 80 -19.10 -4.87 -9.04
C ASN A 80 -18.38 -4.81 -7.68
N ARG A 81 -17.11 -5.24 -7.61
CA ARG A 81 -16.26 -5.04 -6.44
C ARG A 81 -16.13 -3.56 -6.09
N TYR A 82 -15.83 -2.72 -7.08
CA TYR A 82 -15.71 -1.27 -6.92
C TYR A 82 -17.02 -0.63 -6.45
N LYS A 83 -18.16 -0.95 -7.07
CA LYS A 83 -19.48 -0.45 -6.66
C LYS A 83 -19.81 -0.81 -5.22
N CYS A 84 -19.55 -2.06 -4.82
CA CYS A 84 -19.72 -2.53 -3.45
C CYS A 84 -18.82 -1.76 -2.47
N PHE A 85 -17.54 -1.58 -2.83
CA PHE A 85 -16.57 -0.83 -2.06
C PHE A 85 -17.01 0.63 -1.85
N VAL A 86 -17.36 1.34 -2.92
CA VAL A 86 -17.76 2.75 -2.85
C VAL A 86 -19.02 2.95 -2.00
N LYS A 87 -19.98 2.03 -2.07
CA LYS A 87 -21.19 2.08 -1.22
C LYS A 87 -20.82 2.06 0.26
N LYS A 88 -19.93 1.16 0.68
CA LYS A 88 -19.43 1.07 2.07
C LYS A 88 -18.54 2.25 2.43
N MET A 89 -17.64 2.65 1.54
CA MET A 89 -16.71 3.76 1.75
C MET A 89 -17.48 5.07 2.02
N ARG A 90 -18.54 5.36 1.25
CA ARG A 90 -19.35 6.58 1.41
C ARG A 90 -20.06 6.71 2.75
N SER A 91 -20.26 5.63 3.50
CA SER A 91 -20.81 5.71 4.86
C SER A 91 -19.76 6.07 5.92
N PHE A 92 -18.48 6.16 5.57
CA PHE A 92 -17.42 6.48 6.51
C PHE A 92 -17.37 8.01 6.78
N PRO A 93 -17.57 8.46 8.03
CA PRO A 93 -17.83 9.88 8.33
C PRO A 93 -16.61 10.79 8.16
N TYR A 94 -15.40 10.23 8.12
CA TYR A 94 -14.17 11.02 8.07
C TYR A 94 -13.60 11.20 6.66
N ILE A 95 -14.29 10.73 5.61
CA ILE A 95 -13.83 10.91 4.24
C ILE A 95 -13.97 12.36 3.80
N VAL A 96 -12.91 12.87 3.20
CA VAL A 96 -12.94 14.15 2.51
C VAL A 96 -13.51 13.92 1.11
N SER A 97 -14.83 14.06 0.92
CA SER A 97 -15.55 13.61 -0.28
C SER A 97 -14.98 14.11 -1.62
N ASN A 98 -14.46 15.33 -1.69
CA ASN A 98 -13.88 15.88 -2.92
C ASN A 98 -12.48 15.33 -3.25
N SER A 99 -11.87 14.54 -2.36
CA SER A 99 -10.58 13.87 -2.57
C SER A 99 -10.70 12.49 -3.23
N VAL A 100 -11.92 11.93 -3.30
CA VAL A 100 -12.15 10.61 -3.86
C VAL A 100 -11.83 10.61 -5.35
N ARG A 101 -10.95 9.71 -5.80
CA ARG A 101 -10.67 9.43 -7.21
C ARG A 101 -10.72 7.93 -7.42
N ALA A 102 -11.18 7.51 -8.59
CA ALA A 102 -11.16 6.12 -8.99
C ALA A 102 -10.75 6.03 -10.46
N ASN A 103 -9.84 5.11 -10.76
CA ASN A 103 -9.34 4.86 -12.11
C ASN A 103 -9.32 3.36 -12.37
N THR A 104 -9.84 2.93 -13.51
CA THR A 104 -9.60 1.57 -14.00
C THR A 104 -8.16 1.48 -14.46
N VAL A 105 -7.45 0.46 -14.00
CA VAL A 105 -6.07 0.14 -14.39
C VAL A 105 -6.01 -1.31 -14.87
N ALA A 106 -4.87 -1.74 -15.39
CA ALA A 106 -4.72 -3.12 -15.83
C ALA A 106 -4.93 -4.08 -14.64
N GLY A 107 -5.96 -4.93 -14.72
CA GLY A 107 -6.24 -5.97 -13.73
C GLY A 107 -7.02 -5.51 -12.49
N GLY A 108 -7.56 -4.29 -12.46
CA GLY A 108 -8.40 -3.86 -11.34
C GLY A 108 -8.82 -2.38 -11.37
N VAL A 109 -9.31 -1.90 -10.23
CA VAL A 109 -9.72 -0.52 -10.00
C VAL A 109 -8.90 0.08 -8.86
N GLN A 110 -8.20 1.17 -9.14
CA GLN A 110 -7.54 1.96 -8.12
C GLN A 110 -8.51 3.00 -7.56
N VAL A 111 -8.62 3.10 -6.23
CA VAL A 111 -9.42 4.11 -5.54
C VAL A 111 -8.55 4.85 -4.54
N THR A 112 -8.51 6.18 -4.61
CA THR A 112 -7.77 7.00 -3.63
C THR A 112 -8.68 7.99 -2.94
N TYR A 113 -8.42 8.26 -1.67
CA TYR A 113 -9.10 9.31 -0.91
C TYR A 113 -8.29 9.73 0.32
N LEU A 114 -8.61 10.91 0.84
CA LEU A 114 -8.15 11.38 2.14
C LEU A 114 -9.23 11.12 3.20
N ILE A 115 -8.78 10.78 4.40
CA ILE A 115 -9.59 10.91 5.61
C ILE A 115 -9.03 12.00 6.50
N GLU A 116 -9.90 12.67 7.24
CA GLU A 116 -9.55 13.61 8.30
C GLU A 116 -10.25 13.21 9.60
N VAL A 117 -9.49 12.69 10.54
CA VAL A 117 -9.98 12.24 11.84
C VAL A 117 -9.62 13.29 12.89
N PRO A 118 -10.59 13.81 13.67
CA PRO A 118 -10.30 14.66 14.81
C PRO A 118 -9.66 13.84 15.94
N VAL A 119 -8.51 14.30 16.45
CA VAL A 119 -7.79 13.71 17.59
C VAL A 119 -7.49 14.83 18.57
N GLY A 120 -8.36 14.98 19.57
CA GLY A 120 -8.37 16.16 20.45
C GLY A 120 -8.64 17.44 19.66
N GLU A 121 -7.78 18.44 19.82
CA GLU A 121 -7.88 19.73 19.12
C GLU A 121 -7.26 19.70 17.70
N ARG A 122 -6.63 18.59 17.31
CA ARG A 122 -5.93 18.47 16.03
C ARG A 122 -6.71 17.59 15.05
N LYS A 123 -6.49 17.81 13.76
CA LYS A 123 -6.94 16.90 12.70
C LYS A 123 -5.76 16.06 12.23
N VAL A 124 -5.94 14.74 12.24
CA VAL A 124 -5.00 13.80 11.62
C VAL A 124 -5.54 13.46 10.24
N ARG A 125 -4.73 13.75 9.22
CA ARG A 125 -5.04 13.41 7.84
C ARG A 125 -4.32 12.11 7.47
N ALA A 126 -5.00 11.21 6.78
CA ALA A 126 -4.38 10.04 6.17
C ALA A 126 -4.81 9.90 4.72
N PHE A 127 -3.84 9.57 3.86
CA PHE A 127 -4.08 9.18 2.48
C PHE A 127 -4.33 7.69 2.41
N ASN A 128 -5.33 7.30 1.61
CA ASN A 128 -5.70 5.92 1.38
C ASN A 128 -5.68 5.67 -0.12
N LEU A 129 -5.08 4.55 -0.50
CA LEU A 129 -5.08 4.01 -1.85
C LEU A 129 -5.49 2.55 -1.77
N TYR A 130 -6.52 2.18 -2.52
CA TYR A 130 -6.96 0.81 -2.70
C TYR A 130 -6.69 0.39 -4.13
N TYR A 131 -6.21 -0.83 -4.31
CA TYR A 131 -6.24 -1.56 -5.57
C TYR A 131 -7.19 -2.74 -5.40
N LEU A 132 -8.32 -2.65 -6.08
CA LEU A 132 -9.45 -3.57 -5.97
C LEU A 132 -9.48 -4.46 -7.20
N PHE A 133 -9.49 -5.78 -7.02
CA PHE A 133 -9.52 -6.71 -8.15
C PHE A 133 -10.23 -8.02 -7.78
N VAL A 134 -10.63 -8.76 -8.81
CA VAL A 134 -11.19 -10.10 -8.71
C VAL A 134 -10.20 -11.11 -9.31
N LYS A 135 -9.87 -12.16 -8.54
CA LYS A 135 -9.03 -13.28 -9.00
C LYS A 135 -9.64 -14.59 -8.51
N ASN A 136 -9.82 -15.54 -9.43
CA ASN A 136 -10.37 -16.88 -9.14
C ASN A 136 -11.70 -16.84 -8.34
N GLY A 137 -12.58 -15.87 -8.66
CA GLY A 137 -13.87 -15.69 -7.97
C GLY A 137 -13.76 -15.12 -6.55
N LYS A 138 -12.58 -14.67 -6.12
CA LYS A 138 -12.36 -13.96 -4.86
C LYS A 138 -12.18 -12.48 -5.09
N TRP A 139 -12.64 -11.70 -4.12
CA TRP A 139 -12.41 -10.28 -4.05
C TRP A 139 -11.15 -10.02 -3.27
N ALA A 140 -10.25 -9.25 -3.86
CA ALA A 140 -9.04 -8.80 -3.21
C ALA A 140 -9.02 -7.28 -3.10
N ASP A 141 -8.52 -6.79 -1.98
CA ASP A 141 -8.20 -5.39 -1.75
C ASP A 141 -6.81 -5.26 -1.16
N LEU A 142 -5.91 -4.73 -1.99
CA LEU A 142 -4.65 -4.20 -1.51
C LEU A 142 -4.88 -2.75 -1.08
N HIS A 143 -4.73 -2.48 0.21
CA HIS A 143 -4.93 -1.17 0.81
C HIS A 143 -3.60 -0.63 1.31
N VAL A 144 -3.28 0.58 0.89
CA VAL A 144 -2.17 1.38 1.41
C VAL A 144 -2.75 2.59 2.15
N SER A 145 -2.30 2.79 3.39
CA SER A 145 -2.65 3.93 4.22
C SER A 145 -1.37 4.65 4.64
N LEU A 146 -1.36 5.98 4.50
CA LEU A 146 -0.23 6.83 4.87
C LEU A 146 -0.71 8.00 5.72
N VAL A 147 -0.31 8.01 6.99
CA VAL A 147 -0.66 9.06 7.97
C VAL A 147 0.22 10.28 7.78
N GLN A 148 -0.40 11.47 7.74
CA GLN A 148 0.27 12.77 7.57
C GLN A 148 1.34 12.73 6.46
N PRO A 149 0.92 12.47 5.21
CA PRO A 149 1.84 12.25 4.11
C PRO A 149 2.53 13.56 3.69
N SER A 150 3.84 13.50 3.49
CA SER A 150 4.59 14.48 2.69
C SER A 150 4.41 14.20 1.19
N LYS A 151 4.85 15.15 0.35
CA LYS A 151 4.77 15.00 -1.11
C LYS A 151 5.56 13.78 -1.61
N ASP A 152 6.79 13.63 -1.15
CA ASP A 152 7.69 12.54 -1.58
C ASP A 152 7.17 11.16 -1.15
N GLU A 153 6.53 11.08 0.02
CA GLU A 153 5.89 9.84 0.47
C GLU A 153 4.66 9.49 -0.38
N LEU A 154 3.86 10.48 -0.83
CA LEU A 154 2.76 10.23 -1.76
C LEU A 154 3.26 9.72 -3.11
N GLU A 155 4.29 10.36 -3.66
CA GLU A 155 4.92 9.91 -4.92
C GLU A 155 5.44 8.48 -4.80
N SER A 156 6.03 8.13 -3.65
CA SER A 156 6.49 6.76 -3.37
C SER A 156 5.35 5.75 -3.29
N VAL A 157 4.21 6.11 -2.69
CA VAL A 157 3.02 5.24 -2.63
C VAL A 157 2.41 5.02 -4.03
N PHE A 158 2.37 6.04 -4.89
CA PHE A 158 1.91 5.86 -6.26
C PHE A 158 2.85 4.96 -7.07
N LYS A 159 4.17 5.11 -6.92
CA LYS A 159 5.14 4.19 -7.55
C LYS A 159 4.99 2.76 -7.05
N LEU A 160 4.77 2.56 -5.75
CA LEU A 160 4.54 1.23 -5.17
C LEU A 160 3.38 0.53 -5.87
N ILE A 161 2.24 1.20 -6.07
CA ILE A 161 1.08 0.54 -6.69
C ILE A 161 1.32 0.20 -8.17
N GLU A 162 2.11 0.99 -8.89
CA GLU A 162 2.48 0.72 -10.29
C GLU A 162 3.29 -0.57 -10.46
N THR A 163 3.94 -1.05 -9.39
CA THR A 163 4.72 -2.29 -9.41
C THR A 163 3.92 -3.54 -9.05
N VAL A 164 2.65 -3.39 -8.67
CA VAL A 164 1.83 -4.53 -8.21
C VAL A 164 1.59 -5.49 -9.36
N ALA A 165 1.96 -6.75 -9.13
CA ALA A 165 1.71 -7.87 -10.00
C ALA A 165 1.00 -8.99 -9.25
N VAL A 166 -0.07 -9.52 -9.85
CA VAL A 166 -0.71 -10.77 -9.40
C VAL A 166 -0.05 -11.92 -10.15
N ILE A 167 0.61 -12.82 -9.44
CA ILE A 167 1.32 -13.96 -10.04
C ILE A 167 0.75 -15.27 -9.49
N ASP A 168 0.56 -16.25 -10.38
CA ASP A 168 0.17 -17.60 -9.97
C ASP A 168 1.39 -18.29 -9.32
N GLU A 169 1.17 -18.99 -8.21
CA GLU A 169 2.20 -19.85 -7.63
C GLU A 169 2.42 -21.00 -8.61
N ASN A 170 3.62 -21.08 -9.16
CA ASN A 170 3.93 -22.03 -10.23
C ASN A 170 3.63 -23.46 -9.74
N PRO A 171 2.65 -24.19 -10.32
CA PRO A 171 2.24 -25.50 -9.81
C PRO A 171 3.23 -26.62 -10.18
N SER A 172 4.50 -26.31 -10.40
CA SER A 172 5.51 -27.25 -10.89
C SER A 172 6.78 -27.24 -10.03
N LEU A 173 6.66 -27.90 -8.87
CA LEU A 173 7.66 -28.78 -8.28
C LEU A 173 6.94 -29.94 -7.56
#